data_AF-A0A858R8A6-F1
#
_entry.id   AF-A0A858R8A6-F1
#
_cell.length_a   1.000
_cell.length_b   1.000
_cell.length_c   1.000
_cell.angle_alpha   90.00
_cell.angle_beta   90.00
_cell.angle_gamma   90.00
#
_symmetry.space_group_name_H-M   'P 1'
#
loop_
_entity.id
_entity.type
_entity.pdbx_description
1 polymer ?
#
loop_
_entity_poly.entity_id
_entity_poly.type
_entity_poly.pdbx_seq_one_letter_code
_entity_poly.pdbx_strand_id
1 'polypeptide(L)'
;MAKAKAVGVQPLVQLVFGNKNYDGGHAPYTEEGRQGYVNYALAMLDRYGGQVKQVEIWNEYNGGTFVTGPATQDRIFYYTEMLKDVYTAIKAKYPDVQVVGASTVRIPLPYLEKLFQAGALNYMDAVSVHPTAPRPRGWMRRYMPCAR
;
A
#
# COMPACT_ATOMS: atom_id res chain seq x y z
N MET A 1 -2.24 -11.92 -16.01
CA MET A 1 -3.28 -10.96 -16.48
C MET A 1 -4.18 -11.51 -17.57
N ALA A 2 -3.68 -12.22 -18.59
CA ALA A 2 -4.52 -12.72 -19.71
C ALA A 2 -5.77 -13.53 -19.29
N LYS A 3 -5.66 -14.46 -18.34
CA LYS A 3 -6.82 -15.21 -17.82
C LYS A 3 -7.83 -14.30 -17.13
N ALA A 4 -7.37 -13.39 -16.26
CA ALA A 4 -8.24 -12.42 -15.59
C ALA A 4 -9.01 -11.55 -16.60
N LYS A 5 -8.31 -11.05 -17.64
CA LYS A 5 -8.92 -10.34 -18.76
C LYS A 5 -9.97 -11.18 -19.49
N ALA A 6 -9.65 -12.45 -19.80
CA ALA A 6 -10.56 -13.34 -20.53
C ALA A 6 -11.87 -13.61 -19.78
N VAL A 7 -11.87 -13.51 -18.44
CA VAL A 7 -13.06 -13.68 -17.60
C VAL A 7 -13.62 -12.36 -17.05
N GLY A 8 -13.16 -11.21 -17.56
CA GLY A 8 -13.66 -9.88 -17.16
C GLY A 8 -13.29 -9.44 -15.74
N VAL A 9 -12.33 -10.11 -15.07
CA VAL A 9 -11.87 -9.75 -13.73
C VAL A 9 -10.81 -8.66 -13.82
N GLN A 10 -11.02 -7.58 -13.05
CA GLN A 10 -10.04 -6.51 -12.86
C GLN A 10 -9.34 -6.73 -11.50
N PRO A 11 -8.07 -7.15 -11.48
CA PRO A 11 -7.38 -7.39 -10.22
C PRO A 11 -6.92 -6.07 -9.58
N LEU A 12 -7.02 -6.00 -8.25
CA LEU A 12 -6.19 -5.10 -7.45
C LEU A 12 -4.79 -5.71 -7.38
N VAL A 13 -3.81 -5.01 -7.95
CA VAL A 13 -2.43 -5.51 -8.00
C VAL A 13 -1.62 -4.86 -6.89
N GLN A 14 -1.14 -5.68 -5.96
CA GLN A 14 -0.23 -5.22 -4.93
C GLN A 14 1.18 -5.04 -5.48
N LEU A 15 1.82 -3.92 -5.18
CA LEU A 15 3.20 -3.62 -5.53
C LEU A 15 4.07 -3.90 -4.30
N VAL A 16 4.88 -4.96 -4.36
CA VAL A 16 5.63 -5.54 -3.23
C VAL A 16 6.88 -6.28 -3.74
N PHE A 17 7.98 -6.47 -3.01
CA PHE A 17 8.47 -5.78 -1.79
C PHE A 17 9.79 -5.06 -2.16
N GLY A 18 10.74 -4.97 -1.22
CA GLY A 18 12.06 -4.37 -1.46
C GLY A 18 12.83 -5.04 -2.60
N ASN A 19 13.77 -4.30 -3.18
CA ASN A 19 14.52 -4.69 -4.36
C ASN A 19 16.02 -4.71 -4.02
N LYS A 20 16.72 -5.83 -4.20
CA LYS A 20 18.15 -5.96 -3.87
C LYS A 20 19.08 -4.93 -4.52
N ASN A 21 18.64 -4.30 -5.61
CA ASN A 21 19.40 -3.25 -6.30
C ASN A 21 19.36 -1.90 -5.55
N TYR A 22 18.45 -1.74 -4.58
CA TYR A 22 18.26 -0.52 -3.81
C TYR A 22 18.11 -0.83 -2.32
N ASP A 23 18.64 0.00 -1.43
CA ASP A 23 18.41 -0.11 0.02
C ASP A 23 18.69 -1.52 0.59
N GLY A 24 19.60 -2.28 -0.02
CA GLY A 24 19.93 -3.65 0.38
C GLY A 24 18.77 -4.65 0.29
N GLY A 25 17.69 -4.34 -0.45
CA GLY A 25 16.47 -5.15 -0.49
C GLY A 25 15.49 -4.91 0.65
N HIS A 26 15.77 -3.93 1.52
CA HIS A 26 14.84 -3.48 2.55
C HIS A 26 13.69 -2.66 1.96
N ALA A 27 12.77 -2.23 2.82
CA ALA A 27 11.76 -1.24 2.41
C ALA A 27 12.45 0.08 2.04
N PRO A 28 12.02 0.76 0.97
CA PRO A 28 12.62 2.02 0.55
C PRO A 28 12.74 3.04 1.70
N TYR A 29 13.95 3.50 1.97
CA TYR A 29 14.25 4.51 2.97
C TYR A 29 15.15 5.64 2.43
N THR A 30 15.83 5.41 1.31
CA THR A 30 16.53 6.47 0.57
C THR A 30 15.66 7.03 -0.56
N GLU A 31 16.01 8.20 -1.06
CA GLU A 31 15.38 8.75 -2.27
C GLU A 31 15.59 7.82 -3.48
N GLU A 32 16.81 7.28 -3.65
CA GLU A 32 17.12 6.34 -4.72
C GLU A 32 16.25 5.07 -4.65
N GLY A 33 16.08 4.51 -3.44
CA GLY A 33 15.19 3.36 -3.25
C GLY A 33 13.73 3.65 -3.54
N ARG A 34 13.23 4.84 -3.19
CA ARG A 34 11.88 5.26 -3.55
C ARG A 34 11.73 5.43 -5.07
N GLN A 35 12.70 6.02 -5.75
CA GLN A 35 12.68 6.12 -7.21
C GLN A 35 12.79 4.76 -7.91
N GLY A 36 13.55 3.83 -7.35
CA GLY A 36 13.57 2.44 -7.80
C GLY A 36 12.19 1.78 -7.71
N TYR A 37 11.45 2.05 -6.63
CA TYR A 37 10.09 1.57 -6.45
C TYR A 37 9.09 2.26 -7.39
N VAL A 38 9.23 3.58 -7.64
CA VAL A 38 8.46 4.31 -8.67
C VAL A 38 8.66 3.67 -10.05
N ASN A 39 9.90 3.40 -10.44
CA ASN A 39 10.22 2.77 -11.72
C ASN A 39 9.59 1.38 -11.85
N TYR A 40 9.58 0.60 -10.77
CA TYR A 40 8.88 -0.68 -10.71
C TYR A 40 7.37 -0.52 -10.92
N ALA A 41 6.74 0.44 -10.22
CA ALA A 41 5.30 0.71 -10.36
C ALA A 41 4.94 1.12 -11.79
N LEU A 42 5.71 2.04 -12.38
CA LEU A 42 5.52 2.47 -13.76
C LEU A 42 5.76 1.33 -14.75
N ALA A 43 6.80 0.50 -14.58
CA ALA A 43 7.05 -0.65 -15.45
C ALA A 43 5.89 -1.67 -15.42
N MET A 44 5.27 -1.87 -14.26
CA MET A 44 4.08 -2.73 -14.13
C MET A 44 2.89 -2.16 -14.88
N LEU A 45 2.64 -0.85 -14.80
CA LEU A 45 1.56 -0.18 -15.52
C LEU A 45 1.84 -0.03 -17.01
N ASP A 46 3.09 0.14 -17.43
CA ASP A 46 3.50 0.12 -18.84
C ASP A 46 3.17 -1.24 -19.46
N ARG A 47 3.42 -2.33 -18.71
CA ARG A 47 3.18 -3.68 -19.17
C ARG A 47 1.71 -4.08 -19.14
N TYR A 48 0.93 -3.58 -18.17
CA TYR A 48 -0.41 -4.08 -17.88
C TYR A 48 -1.50 -3.03 -17.71
N GLY A 49 -1.26 -1.73 -17.89
CA GLY A 49 -2.17 -0.63 -17.54
C GLY A 49 -3.51 -0.61 -18.30
N GLY A 50 -3.59 -1.29 -19.44
CA GLY A 50 -4.87 -1.56 -20.10
C GLY A 50 -5.78 -2.54 -19.33
N GLN A 51 -5.19 -3.36 -18.45
CA GLN A 51 -5.87 -4.41 -17.66
C GLN A 51 -5.84 -4.13 -16.15
N VAL A 52 -4.83 -3.41 -15.66
CA VAL A 52 -4.68 -3.02 -14.26
C VAL A 52 -5.21 -1.61 -14.08
N LYS A 53 -6.30 -1.50 -13.33
CA LYS A 53 -6.97 -0.23 -13.03
C LYS A 53 -6.73 0.25 -11.61
N GLN A 54 -6.22 -0.62 -10.74
CA GLN A 54 -5.97 -0.30 -9.34
C GLN A 54 -4.69 -1.00 -8.90
N VAL A 55 -3.85 -0.27 -8.17
CA VAL A 55 -2.65 -0.82 -7.52
C VAL A 55 -2.70 -0.54 -6.04
N GLU A 56 -2.24 -1.47 -5.22
CA GLU A 56 -2.06 -1.27 -3.79
C GLU A 56 -0.59 -1.11 -3.46
N ILE A 57 -0.26 -0.06 -2.69
CA ILE A 57 1.12 0.28 -2.36
C ILE A 57 1.55 -0.45 -1.08
N TRP A 58 2.45 -1.42 -1.26
CA TRP A 58 3.00 -2.29 -0.21
C TRP A 58 1.98 -3.25 0.42
N ASN A 59 2.46 -4.12 1.31
CA ASN A 59 1.65 -5.00 2.16
C ASN A 59 1.95 -4.74 3.64
N GLU A 60 0.93 -4.40 4.43
CA GLU A 60 1.01 -4.36 5.89
C GLU A 60 2.19 -3.55 6.42
N TYR A 61 2.36 -2.32 5.88
CA TYR A 61 3.52 -1.47 6.20
C TYR A 61 3.60 -1.12 7.70
N ASN A 62 2.46 -1.10 8.40
CA ASN A 62 2.39 -0.90 9.84
C ASN A 62 2.92 -2.08 10.66
N GLY A 63 2.96 -3.28 10.06
CA GLY A 63 3.34 -4.54 10.69
C GLY A 63 4.85 -4.73 10.82
N GLY A 64 5.25 -5.79 11.52
CA GLY A 64 6.66 -6.17 11.70
C GLY A 64 7.21 -7.14 10.66
N THR A 65 6.34 -7.75 9.84
CA THR A 65 6.72 -8.86 8.96
C THR A 65 7.27 -8.38 7.61
N PHE A 66 6.70 -7.32 7.06
CA PHE A 66 6.91 -6.95 5.66
C PHE A 66 7.68 -5.65 5.49
N VAL A 67 8.19 -5.06 6.57
CA VAL A 67 9.04 -3.85 6.54
C VAL A 67 10.28 -4.14 7.36
N THR A 68 11.45 -4.04 6.73
CA THR A 68 12.76 -4.25 7.34
C THR A 68 13.68 -3.09 7.03
N GLY A 69 14.82 -3.02 7.71
CA GLY A 69 15.82 -1.97 7.52
C GLY A 69 15.44 -0.63 8.18
N PRO A 70 16.16 0.47 7.86
CA PRO A 70 15.98 1.77 8.49
C PRO A 70 14.55 2.32 8.46
N ALA A 71 13.75 1.93 7.47
CA ALA A 71 12.34 2.31 7.36
C ALA A 71 11.49 1.92 8.60
N THR A 72 11.94 0.94 9.40
CA THR A 72 11.22 0.55 10.62
C THR A 72 11.26 1.59 11.73
N GLN A 73 12.22 2.53 11.68
CA GLN A 73 12.39 3.57 12.71
C GLN A 73 11.30 4.64 12.62
N ASP A 74 10.81 4.94 11.42
CA ASP A 74 9.68 5.84 11.21
C ASP A 74 8.80 5.38 10.04
N ARG A 75 7.98 4.37 10.33
CA ARG A 75 7.07 3.79 9.33
C ARG A 75 6.06 4.78 8.77
N ILE A 76 5.73 5.85 9.50
CA ILE A 76 4.76 6.85 9.02
C ILE A 76 5.44 7.73 7.99
N PHE A 77 6.62 8.27 8.31
CA PHE A 77 7.39 9.11 7.39
C PHE A 77 7.75 8.36 6.11
N TYR A 78 8.40 7.20 6.22
CA TYR A 78 8.89 6.48 5.04
C TYR A 78 7.78 5.96 4.14
N TYR A 79 6.65 5.54 4.72
CA TYR A 79 5.49 5.13 3.93
C TYR A 79 4.84 6.33 3.23
N THR A 80 4.73 7.47 3.92
CA THR A 80 4.13 8.70 3.34
C THR A 80 4.96 9.22 2.18
N GLU A 81 6.29 9.27 2.30
CA GLU A 81 7.17 9.67 1.21
C GLU A 81 7.12 8.70 0.02
N MET A 82 7.07 7.38 0.28
CA MET A 82 6.90 6.39 -0.78
C MET A 82 5.55 6.54 -1.50
N LEU A 83 4.46 6.75 -0.76
CA LEU A 83 3.14 7.01 -1.34
C LEU A 83 3.18 8.28 -2.21
N LYS A 84 3.77 9.36 -1.72
CA LYS A 84 3.90 10.63 -2.45
C LYS A 84 4.61 10.46 -3.79
N ASP A 85 5.77 9.83 -3.79
CA ASP A 85 6.58 9.64 -5.00
C ASP A 85 5.84 8.76 -6.02
N VAL A 86 5.27 7.63 -5.56
CA VAL A 86 4.57 6.68 -6.42
C VAL A 86 3.26 7.24 -6.96
N TYR A 87 2.45 7.86 -6.09
CA TYR A 87 1.18 8.46 -6.48
C TYR A 87 1.39 9.55 -7.52
N THR A 88 2.33 10.46 -7.28
CA THR A 88 2.63 11.57 -8.20
C THR A 88 3.05 11.04 -9.57
N ALA A 89 3.95 10.05 -9.61
CA ALA A 89 4.41 9.44 -10.85
C ALA A 89 3.30 8.68 -11.60
N ILE A 90 2.49 7.90 -10.88
CA ILE A 90 1.35 7.18 -11.46
C ILE A 90 0.35 8.17 -12.03
N LYS A 91 -0.06 9.19 -11.28
CA LYS A 91 -1.07 10.15 -11.75
C LYS A 91 -0.59 10.98 -12.93
N ALA A 92 0.71 11.25 -13.04
CA ALA A 92 1.27 11.95 -14.19
C ALA A 92 1.15 11.15 -15.51
N LYS A 93 1.29 9.82 -15.46
CA LYS A 93 1.29 8.95 -16.66
C LYS A 93 -0.02 8.19 -16.88
N TYR A 94 -0.71 7.88 -15.80
CA TYR A 94 -1.88 7.00 -15.70
C TYR A 94 -2.93 7.60 -14.75
N PRO A 95 -3.53 8.77 -15.08
CA PRO A 95 -4.43 9.49 -14.19
C PRO A 95 -5.64 8.66 -13.73
N ASP A 96 -6.10 7.73 -14.57
CA ASP A 96 -7.26 6.87 -14.29
C ASP A 96 -6.95 5.65 -13.41
N VAL A 97 -5.67 5.35 -13.14
CA VAL A 97 -5.29 4.23 -12.26
C VAL A 97 -5.52 4.66 -10.81
N GLN A 98 -6.28 3.86 -10.06
CA GLN A 98 -6.47 4.08 -8.63
C GLN A 98 -5.25 3.58 -7.84
N VAL A 99 -4.81 4.39 -6.90
CA VAL A 99 -3.72 4.07 -5.97
C VAL A 99 -4.33 3.83 -4.60
N VAL A 100 -4.27 2.57 -4.15
CA VAL A 100 -4.77 2.14 -2.85
C VAL A 100 -3.62 2.15 -1.84
N GLY A 101 -3.80 2.87 -0.74
CA GLY A 101 -2.80 3.04 0.31
C GLY A 101 -3.19 2.38 1.63
N ALA A 102 -2.33 2.62 2.63
CA ALA A 102 -2.35 2.06 3.99
C ALA A 102 -2.06 0.55 4.05
N SER A 103 -2.79 -0.28 3.30
CA SER A 103 -2.67 -1.75 3.23
C SER A 103 -2.42 -2.38 4.62
N THR A 104 -3.11 -1.91 5.66
CA THR A 104 -2.67 -2.20 7.03
C THR A 104 -3.02 -3.60 7.49
N VAL A 105 -2.17 -4.22 8.32
CA VAL A 105 -2.60 -5.39 9.10
C VAL A 105 -3.56 -4.96 10.21
N ARG A 106 -4.71 -5.64 10.32
CA ARG A 106 -5.83 -5.33 11.22
C ARG A 106 -6.46 -3.97 10.91
N ILE A 107 -7.07 -3.34 11.92
CA ILE A 107 -7.63 -1.99 11.85
C ILE A 107 -6.96 -1.14 12.94
N PRO A 108 -5.73 -0.65 12.70
CA PRO A 108 -4.94 0.06 13.70
C PRO A 108 -5.29 1.55 13.71
N LEU A 109 -6.44 1.93 14.28
CA LEU A 109 -6.93 3.32 14.26
C LEU A 109 -5.86 4.37 14.67
N PRO A 110 -5.06 4.17 15.74
CA PRO A 110 -4.04 5.17 16.10
C PRO A 110 -2.90 5.31 15.08
N TYR A 111 -2.58 4.25 14.33
CA TYR A 111 -1.59 4.33 13.27
C TYR A 111 -2.17 5.05 12.05
N LEU A 112 -3.39 4.70 11.65
CA LEU A 112 -4.08 5.33 10.52
C LEU A 112 -4.27 6.83 10.77
N GLU A 113 -4.67 7.23 11.97
CA GLU A 113 -4.83 8.64 12.33
C GLU A 113 -3.52 9.41 12.16
N LYS A 114 -2.40 8.90 12.68
CA LYS A 114 -1.09 9.53 12.52
C LYS A 114 -0.63 9.57 11.07
N LEU A 115 -0.88 8.49 10.32
CA LEU A 115 -0.56 8.43 8.89
C LEU A 115 -1.35 9.50 8.10
N PHE A 116 -2.63 9.70 8.44
CA PHE A 116 -3.46 10.72 7.81
C PHE A 116 -3.05 12.14 8.20
N GLN A 117 -2.70 12.36 9.47
CA GLN A 117 -2.15 13.64 9.96
C GLN A 117 -0.81 13.98 9.28
N ALA A 118 0.00 12.97 8.92
CA ALA A 118 1.21 13.15 8.13
C ALA A 118 0.95 13.51 6.65
N GLY A 119 -0.32 13.56 6.22
CA GLY A 119 -0.71 13.99 4.87
C GLY A 119 -0.80 12.85 3.85
N ALA A 120 -0.68 11.58 4.26
CA ALA A 120 -0.70 10.45 3.34
C ALA A 120 -1.99 10.33 2.51
N LEU A 121 -3.13 10.83 3.01
CA LEU A 121 -4.41 10.83 2.28
C LEU A 121 -4.36 11.63 0.97
N ASN A 122 -3.43 12.58 0.84
CA ASN A 122 -3.23 13.34 -0.41
C ASN A 122 -2.61 12.48 -1.52
N TYR A 123 -2.12 11.28 -1.19
CA TYR A 123 -1.33 10.43 -2.07
C TYR A 123 -1.92 9.01 -2.18
N MET A 124 -3.24 8.88 -2.03
CA MET A 124 -4.00 7.65 -2.28
C MET A 124 -5.45 7.99 -2.65
N ASP A 125 -6.07 7.16 -3.49
CA ASP A 125 -7.48 7.28 -3.87
C ASP A 125 -8.40 6.46 -2.95
N ALA A 126 -7.85 5.44 -2.28
CA ALA A 126 -8.58 4.57 -1.36
C ALA A 126 -7.68 4.06 -0.24
N VAL A 127 -8.29 3.72 0.89
CA VAL A 127 -7.63 3.11 2.06
C VAL A 127 -7.98 1.63 2.13
N SER A 128 -6.96 0.79 2.21
CA SER A 128 -7.12 -0.66 2.42
C SER A 128 -6.67 -1.09 3.81
N VAL A 129 -7.40 -2.05 4.38
CA VAL A 129 -7.10 -2.70 5.65
C VAL A 129 -7.30 -4.20 5.49
N HIS A 130 -6.44 -4.99 6.13
CA HIS A 130 -6.48 -6.45 6.15
C HIS A 130 -7.00 -6.91 7.50
N PRO A 131 -8.32 -7.13 7.66
CA PRO A 131 -8.94 -7.45 8.93
C PRO A 131 -8.64 -8.91 9.34
N THR A 132 -7.38 -9.22 9.68
CA THR A 132 -7.02 -10.51 10.24
C THR A 132 -7.43 -10.56 11.73
N ALA A 133 -8.52 -11.28 12.00
CA ALA A 133 -8.89 -11.70 13.35
C ALA A 133 -8.49 -13.17 13.55
N PRO A 134 -7.98 -13.57 14.73
CA PRO A 134 -7.67 -14.97 15.00
C PRO A 134 -8.90 -15.90 14.89
N ARG A 135 -10.14 -15.38 14.98
CA ARG A 135 -11.41 -16.12 14.80
C ARG A 135 -12.57 -15.19 14.39
N PRO A 136 -13.62 -15.72 13.70
CA PRO A 136 -14.81 -14.95 13.28
C PRO A 136 -15.58 -14.23 14.40
N ARG A 137 -15.50 -14.67 15.66
CA ARG A 137 -16.34 -14.20 16.77
C ARG A 137 -15.85 -12.96 17.54
N GLY A 138 -14.67 -12.42 17.22
CA GLY A 138 -14.09 -11.29 17.98
C GLY A 138 -14.69 -9.91 17.68
N TRP A 139 -15.32 -9.75 16.52
CA TRP A 139 -15.78 -8.46 16.00
C TRP A 139 -17.02 -7.92 16.72
N MET A 140 -17.99 -8.78 17.03
CA MET A 140 -19.27 -8.34 17.62
C MET A 140 -19.15 -7.87 19.08
N ARG A 141 -18.08 -8.22 19.80
CA ARG A 141 -18.00 -7.97 21.24
C ARG A 141 -17.31 -6.66 21.63
N ARG A 142 -16.58 -6.02 20.70
CA ARG A 142 -15.81 -4.79 20.99
C ARG A 142 -16.47 -3.50 20.49
N TYR A 143 -17.51 -3.59 19.65
CA TYR A 143 -18.14 -2.44 19.00
C TYR A 143 -19.64 -2.27 19.26
N MET A 144 -20.26 -3.09 20.12
CA MET A 144 -21.63 -2.85 20.63
C MET A 144 -21.60 -2.68 22.15
N PRO A 145 -21.53 -1.45 22.69
CA PRO A 145 -21.66 -1.21 24.13
C PRO A 145 -23.09 -1.37 24.66
N CYS A 146 -24.10 -1.44 23.80
CA CYS A 146 -25.51 -1.49 24.20
C CYS A 146 -26.24 -2.68 23.55
N ALA A 147 -26.13 -3.84 24.18
CA ALA A 147 -27.13 -4.89 24.10
C ALA A 147 -27.06 -5.70 25.41
N ARG A 148 -27.70 -5.17 26.45
CA ARG A 148 -28.23 -5.93 27.59
C ARG A 148 -29.70 -5.60 27.71
#